data_AF-X0YCQ7-F1
#
_entry.id   AF-X0YCQ7-F1
#
_cell.length_a   1.000
_cell.length_b   1.000
_cell.length_c   1.000
_cell.angle_alpha   90.00
_cell.angle_beta   90.00
_cell.angle_gamma   90.00
#
_symmetry.space_group_name_H-M   'P 1'
#
loop_
_entity.id
_entity.type
_entity.pdbx_description
1 polymer ?
#
loop_
_entity_poly.entity_id
_entity_poly.type
_entity_poly.pdbx_seq_one_letter_code
_entity_poly.pdbx_strand_id
1 'polypeptide(L)'
;EFIGEEIVEAKLQSAPYYLLELLKNKLEEVKSNKVNFFFDTSMKLFNKIKNKTGRLYDFVFYDVGDSPNDKQREAVAASLGNEVTFIWGPPGTGKTKTLARIIEVLVKKNKRVLILSHTNVAVDKALQFVSQVVSNMEEFQEGKFIRFGASQLPELDEIAQVNINEIRKRKAEPYLNELEKLSSKKSDLEFELNKCESILQNYYTRNNLINELASIDNVLEELASRKNSYLKRIEDNKNKGIAIEKDIERYNYYGKIRRFFSGLNLEKLIKNKISLQGETENLKRAYSENEAKLGGIFNNKEIKDCELEAGYYKRTFIRRNAEVLSTNFTF
;
A
#
# COMPACT_ATOMS: atom_id res chain seq x y z
N GLU A 1 0.80 -33.88 2.35
CA GLU A 1 2.10 -34.03 1.64
C GLU A 1 2.09 -35.37 0.92
N PHE A 2 2.60 -35.41 -0.31
CA PHE A 2 2.80 -36.66 -1.04
C PHE A 2 4.08 -37.32 -0.51
N ILE A 3 3.96 -38.54 0.02
CA ILE A 3 5.05 -39.28 0.68
C ILE A 3 5.66 -40.38 -0.19
N GLY A 4 5.38 -40.36 -1.50
CA GLY A 4 5.84 -41.37 -2.47
C GLY A 4 4.78 -42.43 -2.80
N GLU A 5 5.05 -43.22 -3.85
CA GLU A 5 4.20 -44.34 -4.27
C GLU A 5 4.42 -45.59 -3.40
N GLU A 6 5.58 -45.71 -2.76
CA GLU A 6 5.95 -46.80 -1.86
C GLU A 6 6.55 -46.25 -0.56
N ILE A 7 6.12 -46.81 0.58
CA ILE A 7 6.66 -46.49 1.90
C ILE A 7 7.58 -47.64 2.33
N VAL A 8 8.89 -47.39 2.32
CA VAL A 8 9.92 -48.41 2.62
C VAL A 8 9.81 -48.94 4.06
N GLU A 9 9.47 -48.07 5.02
CA GLU A 9 9.25 -48.45 6.42
C GLU A 9 8.28 -47.47 7.08
N ALA A 10 7.31 -47.99 7.85
CA ALA A 10 6.42 -47.19 8.69
C ALA A 10 6.51 -47.66 10.15
N LYS A 11 6.93 -46.77 11.05
CA LYS A 11 6.98 -47.06 12.49
C LYS A 11 5.74 -46.47 13.17
N LEU A 12 4.85 -47.34 13.63
CA LEU A 12 3.69 -46.95 14.42
C LEU A 12 4.07 -46.94 15.91
N GLN A 13 4.14 -45.77 16.52
CA GLN A 13 4.32 -45.64 17.97
C GLN A 13 2.97 -45.31 18.62
N SER A 14 2.52 -46.17 19.54
CA SER A 14 1.31 -45.94 20.33
C SER A 14 1.70 -45.60 21.77
N ALA A 15 1.21 -44.47 22.28
CA ALA A 15 1.35 -44.07 23.67
C ALA A 15 -0.04 -44.13 24.35
N PRO A 16 -0.51 -45.31 24.78
CA PRO A 16 -1.86 -45.46 25.34
C PRO A 16 -2.09 -44.63 26.60
N TYR A 17 -1.00 -44.24 27.29
CA TYR A 17 -1.01 -43.39 28.47
C TYR A 17 -1.07 -41.89 28.17
N TYR A 18 -0.91 -41.47 26.90
CA TYR A 18 -0.82 -40.05 26.54
C TYR A 18 -2.05 -39.25 27.00
N LEU A 19 -3.25 -39.76 26.75
CA LEU A 19 -4.49 -39.11 27.21
C LEU A 19 -4.60 -39.08 28.74
N LEU A 20 -4.13 -40.13 29.42
CA LEU A 20 -4.10 -40.17 30.89
C LEU A 20 -3.12 -39.15 31.46
N GLU A 21 -1.97 -38.97 30.82
CA GLU A 21 -0.98 -37.97 31.20
C GLU A 21 -1.52 -36.55 31.01
N LEU A 22 -2.18 -36.27 29.87
CA LEU A 22 -2.86 -35.00 29.65
C LEU A 22 -3.95 -34.73 30.70
N LEU A 23 -4.76 -35.74 31.04
CA LEU A 23 -5.78 -35.62 32.08
C LEU A 23 -5.16 -35.36 33.46
N LYS A 24 -4.07 -36.06 33.80
CA LYS A 24 -3.32 -35.85 35.05
C LYS A 24 -2.81 -34.41 35.13
N ASN A 25 -2.15 -33.93 34.08
CA ASN A 25 -1.61 -32.56 34.03
C ASN A 25 -2.75 -31.53 34.18
N LYS A 26 -3.89 -31.76 33.50
CA LYS A 26 -5.05 -30.89 33.64
C LYS A 26 -5.61 -30.87 35.05
N LEU A 27 -5.68 -32.01 35.73
CA LEU A 27 -6.10 -32.07 37.13
C LEU A 27 -5.17 -31.30 38.06
N GLU A 28 -3.85 -31.36 37.84
CA GLU A 28 -2.88 -30.57 38.62
C GLU A 28 -2.99 -29.06 38.35
N GLU A 29 -3.27 -28.65 37.11
CA GLU A 29 -3.59 -27.25 36.79
C GLU A 29 -4.83 -26.74 37.52
N VAL A 30 -5.87 -27.57 37.61
CA VAL A 30 -7.10 -27.25 38.35
C VAL A 30 -6.82 -27.13 39.84
N LYS A 31 -6.07 -28.07 40.43
CA LYS A 31 -5.68 -28.02 41.86
C LYS A 31 -4.85 -26.77 42.20
N SER A 32 -3.99 -26.34 41.28
CA SER A 32 -3.13 -25.16 41.46
C SER A 32 -3.83 -23.84 41.12
N ASN A 33 -5.14 -23.84 40.85
CA ASN A 33 -5.94 -22.68 40.44
C ASN A 33 -5.40 -21.94 39.20
N LYS A 34 -4.61 -22.62 38.36
CA LYS A 34 -4.09 -22.05 37.11
C LYS A 34 -5.17 -21.88 36.04
N VAL A 35 -6.25 -22.64 36.15
CA VAL A 35 -7.34 -22.67 35.18
C VAL A 35 -8.67 -22.57 35.91
N ASN A 36 -9.56 -21.72 35.40
CA ASN A 36 -10.92 -21.64 35.90
C ASN A 36 -11.69 -22.90 35.47
N PHE A 37 -12.10 -23.73 36.43
CA PHE A 37 -12.76 -25.00 36.20
C PHE A 37 -14.13 -25.02 36.87
N PHE A 38 -15.16 -25.50 36.16
CA PHE A 38 -16.52 -25.63 36.69
C PHE A 38 -16.63 -26.81 37.66
N PHE A 39 -15.93 -26.72 38.78
CA PHE A 39 -15.78 -27.78 39.77
C PHE A 39 -17.14 -28.23 40.33
N ASP A 40 -18.04 -27.29 40.58
CA ASP A 40 -19.38 -27.57 41.09
C ASP A 40 -20.16 -28.51 40.18
N THR A 41 -20.11 -28.30 38.86
CA THR A 41 -20.80 -29.15 37.87
C THR A 41 -20.22 -30.55 37.86
N SER A 42 -18.88 -30.69 37.94
CA SER A 42 -18.23 -31.99 38.04
C SER A 42 -18.59 -32.72 39.33
N MET A 43 -18.65 -32.02 40.46
CA MET A 43 -19.03 -32.62 41.74
C MET A 43 -20.51 -33.00 41.79
N LYS A 44 -21.36 -32.21 41.13
CA LYS A 44 -22.77 -32.54 40.88
C LYS A 44 -22.93 -33.82 40.06
N LEU A 45 -22.13 -34.02 39.01
CA LEU A 45 -22.14 -35.24 38.20
C LEU A 45 -21.87 -36.51 39.04
N PHE A 46 -20.91 -36.44 39.96
CA PHE A 46 -20.58 -37.54 40.88
C PHE A 46 -21.43 -37.58 42.16
N ASN A 47 -22.53 -36.80 42.20
CA ASN A 47 -23.44 -36.68 43.33
C ASN A 47 -22.73 -36.33 44.67
N LYS A 48 -21.66 -35.54 44.60
CA LYS A 48 -20.93 -34.99 45.75
C LYS A 48 -21.51 -33.65 46.21
N ILE A 49 -22.17 -32.92 45.32
CA ILE A 49 -22.95 -31.72 45.59
C ILE A 49 -24.39 -31.98 45.16
N LYS A 50 -25.36 -31.47 45.93
CA LYS A 50 -26.79 -31.62 45.63
C LYS A 50 -27.13 -30.98 44.27
N ASN A 51 -27.76 -31.74 43.39
CA ASN A 51 -28.26 -31.27 42.11
C ASN A 51 -29.60 -30.57 42.25
N LYS A 52 -29.80 -29.47 41.53
CA LYS A 52 -31.15 -29.01 41.23
C LYS A 52 -31.75 -29.91 40.17
N THR A 53 -32.91 -30.48 40.48
CA THR A 53 -33.64 -31.39 39.61
C THR A 53 -35.04 -30.86 39.33
N GLY A 54 -35.50 -31.04 38.10
CA GLY A 54 -36.82 -30.62 37.64
C GLY A 54 -37.11 -31.11 36.24
N ARG A 55 -38.34 -30.90 35.78
CA ARG A 55 -38.73 -31.08 34.38
C ARG A 55 -39.44 -29.81 33.93
N LEU A 56 -38.97 -29.22 32.83
CA LEU A 56 -39.57 -28.03 32.24
C LEU A 56 -40.19 -28.40 30.91
N TYR A 57 -41.52 -28.35 30.81
CA TYR A 57 -42.28 -28.66 29.60
C TYR A 57 -42.58 -27.44 28.73
N ASP A 58 -42.11 -26.25 29.13
CA ASP A 58 -42.22 -25.01 28.37
C ASP A 58 -41.21 -24.98 27.20
N PHE A 59 -41.52 -25.77 26.16
CA PHE A 59 -40.80 -25.81 24.90
C PHE A 59 -41.70 -26.28 23.75
N VAL A 60 -41.33 -25.88 22.53
CA VAL A 60 -42.01 -26.30 21.30
C VAL A 60 -40.96 -26.74 20.29
N PHE A 61 -41.20 -27.86 19.61
CA PHE A 61 -40.37 -28.35 18.51
C PHE A 61 -40.77 -27.66 17.20
N TYR A 62 -39.83 -27.52 16.28
CA TYR A 62 -40.14 -27.19 14.90
C TYR A 62 -40.82 -28.37 14.23
N ASP A 63 -41.72 -28.06 13.31
CA ASP A 63 -42.41 -29.04 12.47
C ASP A 63 -41.48 -29.56 11.35
N VAL A 64 -40.33 -30.09 11.76
CA VAL A 64 -39.30 -30.65 10.88
C VAL A 64 -38.73 -31.90 11.55
N GLY A 65 -38.65 -32.99 10.77
CA GLY A 65 -38.17 -34.29 11.22
C GLY A 65 -39.15 -35.05 12.14
N ASP A 66 -38.74 -36.23 12.59
CA ASP A 66 -39.61 -37.11 13.39
C ASP A 66 -39.99 -36.49 14.74
N SER A 67 -41.29 -36.48 15.05
CA SER A 67 -41.78 -36.06 16.36
C SER A 67 -41.28 -37.00 17.46
N PRO A 68 -40.74 -36.47 18.58
CA PRO A 68 -40.29 -37.31 19.68
C PRO A 68 -41.47 -37.98 20.38
N ASN A 69 -41.32 -39.24 20.78
CA ASN A 69 -42.29 -39.94 21.62
C ASN A 69 -42.31 -39.38 23.07
N ASP A 70 -43.23 -39.84 23.91
CA ASP A 70 -43.38 -39.32 25.29
C ASP A 70 -42.12 -39.45 26.14
N LYS A 71 -41.36 -40.53 26.01
CA LYS A 71 -40.11 -40.72 26.76
C LYS A 71 -39.00 -39.81 26.26
N GLN A 72 -38.94 -39.55 24.97
CA GLN A 72 -38.01 -38.58 24.39
C GLN A 72 -38.40 -37.14 24.77
N ARG A 73 -39.70 -36.82 24.81
CA ARG A 73 -40.22 -35.55 25.34
C ARG A 73 -39.88 -35.37 26.82
N GLU A 74 -40.01 -36.43 27.64
CA GLU A 74 -39.60 -36.41 29.04
C GLU A 74 -38.10 -36.16 29.19
N ALA A 75 -37.27 -36.77 28.33
CA ALA A 75 -35.81 -36.54 28.33
C ALA A 75 -35.44 -35.10 27.97
N VAL A 76 -36.16 -34.47 27.03
CA VAL A 76 -36.02 -33.03 26.72
C VAL A 76 -36.40 -32.19 27.93
N ALA A 77 -37.57 -32.44 28.54
CA ALA A 77 -38.02 -31.70 29.71
C ALA A 77 -37.06 -31.81 30.90
N ALA A 78 -36.51 -33.00 31.13
CA ALA A 78 -35.50 -33.26 32.17
C ALA A 78 -34.21 -32.49 31.88
N SER A 79 -33.76 -32.46 30.63
CA SER A 79 -32.53 -31.75 30.22
C SER A 79 -32.62 -30.23 30.39
N LEU A 80 -33.82 -29.67 30.37
CA LEU A 80 -34.07 -28.24 30.61
C LEU A 80 -34.20 -27.90 32.11
N GLY A 81 -34.72 -28.83 32.91
CA GLY A 81 -35.00 -28.61 34.34
C GLY A 81 -33.90 -29.05 35.30
N ASN A 82 -33.02 -29.97 34.88
CA ASN A 82 -31.93 -30.49 35.70
C ASN A 82 -30.60 -29.80 35.37
N GLU A 83 -29.72 -29.69 36.36
CA GLU A 83 -28.32 -29.28 36.15
C GLU A 83 -27.47 -30.39 35.51
N VAL A 84 -27.81 -31.65 35.78
CA VAL A 84 -27.17 -32.84 35.21
C VAL A 84 -28.28 -33.83 34.83
N THR A 85 -28.27 -34.29 33.58
CA THR A 85 -29.23 -35.28 33.08
C THR A 85 -28.51 -36.46 32.47
N PHE A 86 -28.88 -37.67 32.91
CA PHE A 86 -28.44 -38.91 32.30
C PHE A 86 -29.58 -39.47 31.44
N ILE A 87 -29.31 -39.67 30.15
CA ILE A 87 -30.26 -40.26 29.22
C ILE A 87 -29.73 -41.65 28.85
N TRP A 88 -30.48 -42.68 29.21
CA TRP A 88 -30.14 -44.06 28.94
C TRP A 88 -31.20 -44.72 28.05
N GLY A 89 -30.76 -45.68 27.24
CA GLY A 89 -31.65 -46.46 26.39
C GLY A 89 -30.88 -47.49 25.57
N PRO A 90 -31.49 -48.65 25.24
CA PRO A 90 -30.92 -49.66 24.35
C PRO A 90 -30.49 -49.13 22.97
N PRO A 91 -29.73 -49.91 22.18
CA PRO A 91 -29.49 -49.60 20.77
C PRO A 91 -30.82 -49.38 20.02
N GLY A 92 -30.86 -48.42 19.09
CA GLY A 92 -32.05 -48.14 18.27
C GLY A 92 -33.13 -47.26 18.91
N THR A 93 -33.06 -46.90 20.21
CA THR A 93 -34.11 -46.09 20.86
C THR A 93 -34.09 -44.58 20.55
N GLY A 94 -33.29 -44.17 19.56
CA GLY A 94 -33.25 -42.76 19.14
C GLY A 94 -32.55 -41.82 20.12
N LYS A 95 -31.56 -42.29 20.90
CA LYS A 95 -30.75 -41.42 21.81
C LYS A 95 -30.18 -40.19 21.09
N THR A 96 -29.57 -40.40 19.91
CA THR A 96 -29.00 -39.31 19.10
C THR A 96 -30.07 -38.38 18.54
N LYS A 97 -31.23 -38.92 18.13
CA LYS A 97 -32.40 -38.09 17.74
C LYS A 97 -32.93 -37.27 18.91
N THR A 98 -32.93 -37.83 20.12
CA THR A 98 -33.33 -37.13 21.36
C THR A 98 -32.34 -36.02 21.69
N LEU A 99 -31.04 -36.27 21.54
CA LEU A 99 -30.01 -35.24 21.67
C LEU A 99 -30.24 -34.08 20.70
N ALA A 100 -30.56 -34.37 19.43
CA ALA A 100 -30.88 -33.33 18.45
C ALA A 100 -32.06 -32.44 18.90
N ARG A 101 -33.13 -33.04 19.44
CA ARG A 101 -34.28 -32.30 19.99
C ARG A 101 -33.94 -31.49 21.24
N ILE A 102 -33.04 -31.98 22.10
CA ILE A 102 -32.55 -31.21 23.26
C ILE A 102 -31.80 -29.96 22.77
N ILE A 103 -30.89 -30.15 21.80
CA ILE A 103 -30.09 -29.07 21.22
C ILE A 103 -31.00 -28.04 20.56
N GLU A 104 -31.99 -28.50 19.79
CA GLU A 104 -32.98 -27.66 19.14
C GLU A 104 -33.64 -26.69 20.14
N VAL A 105 -34.12 -27.21 21.27
CA VAL A 105 -34.78 -26.40 22.30
C VAL A 105 -33.80 -25.50 23.06
N LEU A 106 -32.58 -25.97 23.32
CA LEU A 106 -31.56 -25.16 23.99
C LEU A 106 -31.13 -23.97 23.12
N VAL A 107 -30.94 -24.17 21.83
CA VAL A 107 -30.60 -23.11 20.87
C VAL A 107 -31.73 -22.09 20.78
N LYS A 108 -33.01 -22.54 20.69
CA LYS A 108 -34.19 -21.65 20.76
C LYS A 108 -34.23 -20.77 22.01
N LYS A 109 -33.72 -21.28 23.14
CA LYS A 109 -33.58 -20.52 24.40
C LYS A 109 -32.27 -19.72 24.46
N ASN A 110 -31.66 -19.41 23.31
CA ASN A 110 -30.41 -18.66 23.15
C ASN A 110 -29.24 -19.24 23.97
N LYS A 111 -29.18 -20.57 24.12
CA LYS A 111 -28.07 -21.24 24.82
C LYS A 111 -26.97 -21.66 23.84
N ARG A 112 -25.73 -21.59 24.33
CA ARG A 112 -24.57 -22.17 23.63
C ARG A 112 -24.43 -23.63 24.04
N VAL A 113 -24.24 -24.49 23.06
CA VAL A 113 -24.14 -25.94 23.26
C VAL A 113 -22.78 -26.42 22.77
N LEU A 114 -22.09 -27.21 23.59
CA LEU A 114 -20.90 -27.96 23.21
C LEU A 114 -21.24 -29.45 23.18
N ILE A 115 -21.03 -30.09 22.03
CA ILE A 115 -21.20 -31.54 21.85
C ILE A 115 -19.82 -32.18 21.89
N LEU A 116 -19.66 -33.20 22.73
CA LEU A 116 -18.43 -33.97 22.86
C LEU A 116 -18.74 -35.45 22.69
N SER A 117 -17.81 -36.20 22.10
CA SER A 117 -17.86 -37.66 22.02
C SER A 117 -16.45 -38.26 21.97
N HIS A 118 -16.35 -39.56 22.23
CA HIS A 118 -15.10 -40.30 22.14
C HIS A 118 -14.64 -40.57 20.70
N THR A 119 -15.54 -40.49 19.72
CA THR A 119 -15.23 -40.72 18.30
C THR A 119 -15.75 -39.60 17.42
N ASN A 120 -15.02 -39.28 16.34
CA ASN A 120 -15.44 -38.28 15.36
C ASN A 120 -16.76 -38.66 14.69
N VAL A 121 -16.93 -39.92 14.26
CA VAL A 121 -18.17 -40.42 13.65
C VAL A 121 -19.40 -40.17 14.51
N ALA A 122 -19.27 -40.29 15.84
CA ALA A 122 -20.40 -40.04 16.75
C ALA A 122 -20.78 -38.56 16.82
N VAL A 123 -19.80 -37.66 16.79
CA VAL A 123 -20.05 -36.21 16.69
C VAL A 123 -20.71 -35.89 15.35
N ASP A 124 -20.19 -36.46 14.27
CA ASP A 124 -20.70 -36.21 12.91
C ASP A 124 -22.15 -36.68 12.78
N LYS A 125 -22.47 -37.88 13.30
CA LYS A 125 -23.82 -38.40 13.30
C LYS A 125 -24.77 -37.58 14.17
N ALA A 126 -24.32 -37.09 15.31
CA ALA A 126 -25.11 -36.19 16.15
C ALA A 126 -25.43 -34.89 15.39
N LEU A 127 -24.45 -34.30 14.72
CA LEU A 127 -24.62 -33.06 13.97
C LEU A 127 -25.51 -33.24 12.74
N GLN A 128 -25.48 -34.41 12.09
CA GLN A 128 -26.41 -34.76 10.99
C GLN A 128 -27.87 -34.80 11.47
N PHE A 129 -28.17 -35.35 12.65
CA PHE A 129 -29.53 -35.31 13.19
C PHE A 129 -29.92 -33.91 13.65
N VAL A 130 -28.97 -33.13 14.18
CA VAL A 130 -29.20 -31.74 14.53
C VAL A 130 -29.58 -30.94 13.29
N SER A 131 -28.80 -31.02 12.19
CA SER A 131 -29.06 -30.28 10.96
C SER A 131 -30.44 -30.56 10.37
N GLN A 132 -30.96 -31.78 10.53
CA GLN A 132 -32.31 -32.15 10.09
C GLN A 132 -33.41 -31.43 10.88
N VAL A 133 -33.25 -31.22 12.19
CA VAL A 133 -34.30 -30.60 13.03
C VAL A 133 -34.15 -29.09 13.16
N VAL A 134 -32.98 -28.53 12.84
CA VAL A 134 -32.69 -27.09 12.92
C VAL A 134 -32.57 -26.43 11.53
N SER A 135 -32.87 -27.14 10.45
CA SER A 135 -32.67 -26.65 9.08
C SER A 135 -33.34 -25.30 8.80
N ASN A 136 -34.50 -25.04 9.41
CA ASN A 136 -35.25 -23.79 9.25
C ASN A 136 -34.87 -22.70 10.27
N MET A 137 -33.87 -22.93 11.13
CA MET A 137 -33.38 -21.92 12.07
C MET A 137 -32.49 -20.90 11.37
N GLU A 138 -32.68 -19.63 11.68
CA GLU A 138 -31.79 -18.55 11.25
C GLU A 138 -30.35 -18.82 11.71
N GLU A 139 -30.17 -19.28 12.95
CA GLU A 139 -28.85 -19.61 13.51
C GLU A 139 -28.13 -20.70 12.71
N PHE A 140 -28.88 -21.65 12.16
CA PHE A 140 -28.33 -22.68 11.29
C PHE A 140 -27.90 -22.09 9.95
N GLN A 141 -28.75 -21.29 9.31
CA GLN A 141 -28.43 -20.65 8.02
C GLN A 141 -27.26 -19.65 8.13
N GLU A 142 -27.10 -18.99 9.28
CA GLU A 142 -25.98 -18.11 9.57
C GLU A 142 -24.65 -18.85 9.83
N GLY A 143 -24.68 -20.18 9.89
CA GLY A 143 -23.51 -21.01 10.18
C GLY A 143 -23.03 -20.88 11.63
N LYS A 144 -23.96 -20.83 12.60
CA LYS A 144 -23.61 -20.84 14.05
C LYS A 144 -23.39 -22.26 14.59
N PHE A 145 -23.71 -23.29 13.83
CA PHE A 145 -23.44 -24.69 14.17
C PHE A 145 -22.10 -25.06 13.54
N ILE A 146 -21.07 -25.34 14.34
CA ILE A 146 -19.71 -25.52 13.82
C ILE A 146 -19.19 -26.90 14.16
N ARG A 147 -18.77 -27.65 13.14
CA ARG A 147 -17.97 -28.86 13.33
C ARG A 147 -16.50 -28.49 13.44
N PHE A 148 -15.94 -28.58 14.65
CA PHE A 148 -14.51 -28.36 14.88
C PHE A 148 -13.72 -29.66 14.71
N GLY A 149 -12.74 -29.68 13.81
CA GLY A 149 -11.95 -30.88 13.46
C GLY A 149 -12.45 -31.56 12.19
N ALA A 150 -11.72 -32.57 11.72
CA ALA A 150 -12.05 -33.28 10.48
C ALA A 150 -13.31 -34.14 10.65
N SER A 151 -14.27 -33.98 9.74
CA SER A 151 -15.40 -34.89 9.58
C SER A 151 -14.89 -36.25 9.07
N GLN A 152 -15.52 -37.32 9.52
CA GLN A 152 -15.36 -38.67 8.97
C GLN A 152 -16.59 -39.13 8.18
N LEU A 153 -17.65 -38.31 8.12
CA LEU A 153 -18.85 -38.57 7.32
C LEU A 153 -18.90 -37.59 6.14
N PRO A 154 -18.77 -38.07 4.89
CA PRO A 154 -18.85 -37.23 3.69
C PRO A 154 -20.17 -36.45 3.60
N GLU A 155 -21.27 -37.03 4.03
CA GLU A 155 -22.59 -36.38 3.96
C GLU A 155 -22.70 -35.16 4.88
N LEU A 156 -21.83 -35.06 5.90
CA LEU A 156 -21.77 -33.88 6.77
C LEU A 156 -20.96 -32.76 6.11
N ASP A 157 -19.95 -33.10 5.31
CA ASP A 157 -19.12 -32.11 4.60
C ASP A 157 -19.91 -31.38 3.51
N GLU A 158 -20.93 -32.04 2.95
CA GLU A 158 -21.89 -31.46 2.00
C GLU A 158 -22.83 -30.42 2.66
N ILE A 159 -22.95 -30.42 3.99
CA ILE A 159 -23.78 -29.46 4.72
C ILE A 159 -22.95 -28.17 4.96
N ALA A 160 -23.02 -27.26 4.00
CA ALA A 160 -22.28 -26.00 4.02
C ALA A 160 -22.48 -25.15 5.30
N GLN A 161 -23.65 -25.28 5.95
CA GLN A 161 -23.98 -24.56 7.19
C GLN A 161 -23.19 -25.04 8.42
N VAL A 162 -22.58 -26.23 8.37
CA VAL A 162 -21.79 -26.77 9.51
C VAL A 162 -20.30 -26.92 9.21
N ASN A 163 -19.94 -26.94 7.93
CA ASN A 163 -18.56 -27.03 7.47
C ASN A 163 -17.85 -25.68 7.64
N ILE A 164 -16.85 -25.62 8.53
CA ILE A 164 -16.13 -24.39 8.86
C ILE A 164 -15.50 -23.70 7.64
N ASN A 165 -15.04 -24.48 6.65
CA ASN A 165 -14.40 -23.95 5.45
C ASN A 165 -15.43 -23.29 4.53
N GLU A 166 -16.59 -23.92 4.35
CA GLU A 166 -17.68 -23.38 3.53
C GLU A 166 -18.31 -22.15 4.20
N ILE A 167 -18.53 -22.18 5.52
CA ILE A 167 -18.98 -21.00 6.28
C ILE A 167 -18.00 -19.85 6.10
N ARG A 168 -16.69 -20.11 6.17
CA ARG A 168 -15.66 -19.09 5.99
C ARG A 168 -15.69 -18.51 4.58
N LYS A 169 -15.77 -19.36 3.55
CA LYS A 169 -15.85 -18.91 2.14
C LYS A 169 -17.05 -17.99 1.94
N ARG A 170 -18.25 -18.44 2.31
CA ARG A 170 -19.50 -17.68 2.17
C ARG A 170 -19.46 -16.34 2.91
N LYS A 171 -18.91 -16.33 4.13
CA LYS A 171 -18.77 -15.09 4.91
C LYS A 171 -17.68 -14.16 4.37
N ALA A 172 -16.64 -14.70 3.72
CA ALA A 172 -15.53 -13.91 3.16
C ALA A 172 -15.86 -13.32 1.79
N GLU A 173 -16.67 -13.99 0.98
CA GLU A 173 -17.03 -13.61 -0.39
C GLU A 173 -17.48 -12.14 -0.56
N PRO A 174 -18.40 -11.56 0.24
CA PRO A 174 -18.77 -10.16 0.08
C PRO A 174 -17.59 -9.21 0.32
N TYR A 175 -16.73 -9.52 1.28
CA TYR A 175 -15.55 -8.71 1.57
C TYR A 175 -14.48 -8.83 0.47
N LEU A 176 -14.32 -10.01 -0.14
CA LEU A 176 -13.41 -10.21 -1.26
C LEU A 176 -13.87 -9.41 -2.49
N ASN A 177 -15.17 -9.44 -2.79
CA ASN A 177 -15.76 -8.66 -3.88
C ASN A 177 -15.63 -7.14 -3.65
N GLU A 178 -15.79 -6.68 -2.40
CA GLU A 178 -15.59 -5.28 -2.05
C GLU A 178 -14.12 -4.88 -2.15
N LEU A 179 -13.21 -5.73 -1.70
CA LEU A 179 -11.77 -5.51 -1.79
C LEU A 179 -11.32 -5.39 -3.25
N GLU A 180 -11.83 -6.24 -4.14
CA GLU A 180 -11.55 -6.15 -5.57
C GLU A 180 -12.03 -4.82 -6.17
N LYS A 181 -13.27 -4.40 -5.86
CA LYS A 181 -13.82 -3.10 -6.31
C LYS A 181 -13.06 -1.89 -5.78
N LEU A 182 -12.58 -1.95 -4.53
CA LEU A 182 -11.78 -0.88 -3.95
C LEU A 182 -10.37 -0.85 -4.54
N SER A 183 -9.80 -2.01 -4.85
CA SER A 183 -8.49 -2.13 -5.47
C SER A 183 -8.46 -1.54 -6.88
N SER A 184 -9.50 -1.77 -7.68
CA SER A 184 -9.61 -1.17 -9.01
C SER A 184 -9.77 0.35 -8.94
N LYS A 185 -10.66 0.84 -8.08
CA LYS A 185 -10.82 2.29 -7.85
C LYS A 185 -9.53 2.97 -7.39
N LYS A 186 -8.77 2.31 -6.52
CA LYS A 186 -7.46 2.81 -6.08
C LYS A 186 -6.50 2.92 -7.25
N SER A 187 -6.42 1.88 -8.10
CA SER A 187 -5.57 1.88 -9.29
C SER A 187 -5.95 3.01 -10.25
N ASP A 188 -7.25 3.25 -10.47
CA ASP A 188 -7.72 4.33 -11.35
C ASP A 188 -7.33 5.71 -10.79
N LEU A 189 -7.48 5.92 -9.48
CA LEU A 189 -7.08 7.16 -8.81
C LEU A 189 -5.56 7.37 -8.83
N GLU A 190 -4.78 6.31 -8.64
CA GLU A 190 -3.31 6.37 -8.76
C GLU A 190 -2.88 6.73 -10.18
N PHE A 191 -3.58 6.22 -11.20
CA PHE A 191 -3.31 6.59 -12.59
C PHE A 191 -3.59 8.07 -12.86
N GLU A 192 -4.72 8.61 -12.38
CA GLU A 192 -5.03 10.03 -12.50
C GLU A 192 -4.06 10.92 -11.70
N LEU A 193 -3.68 10.49 -10.49
CA LEU A 193 -2.70 11.20 -9.68
C LEU A 193 -1.33 11.30 -10.40
N ASN A 194 -0.85 10.19 -10.97
CA ASN A 194 0.40 10.17 -11.73
C ASN A 194 0.37 11.12 -12.94
N LYS A 195 -0.77 11.26 -13.62
CA LYS A 195 -0.92 12.27 -14.68
C LYS A 195 -0.79 13.68 -14.13
N CYS A 196 -1.48 14.00 -13.03
CA CYS A 196 -1.39 15.31 -12.39
C CYS A 196 0.03 15.64 -11.92
N GLU A 197 0.74 14.67 -11.33
CA GLU A 197 2.13 14.81 -10.91
C GLU A 197 3.06 15.08 -12.10
N SER A 198 2.88 14.37 -13.22
CA SER A 198 3.64 14.63 -14.45
C SER A 198 3.41 16.04 -14.98
N ILE A 199 2.16 16.52 -14.95
CA ILE A 199 1.83 17.89 -15.36
C ILE A 199 2.49 18.91 -14.43
N LEU A 200 2.47 18.69 -13.12
CA LEU A 200 3.11 19.56 -12.13
C LEU A 200 4.63 19.61 -12.32
N GLN A 201 5.28 18.47 -12.53
CA GLN A 201 6.71 18.42 -12.83
C GLN A 201 7.06 19.22 -14.09
N ASN A 202 6.28 19.06 -15.16
CA ASN A 202 6.46 19.83 -16.39
C ASN A 202 6.27 21.34 -16.17
N TYR A 203 5.35 21.74 -15.27
CA TYR A 203 5.16 23.15 -14.91
C TYR A 203 6.38 23.72 -14.16
N TYR A 204 6.90 23.00 -13.16
CA TYR A 204 8.08 23.43 -12.41
C TYR A 204 9.33 23.52 -13.30
N THR A 205 9.58 22.52 -14.13
CA THR A 205 10.70 22.53 -15.09
C THR A 205 10.63 23.74 -16.02
N ARG A 206 9.42 24.06 -16.51
CA ARG A 206 9.23 25.25 -17.36
C ARG A 206 9.56 26.54 -16.62
N ASN A 207 9.07 26.71 -15.40
CA ASN A 207 9.34 27.92 -14.63
C ASN A 207 10.84 28.07 -14.30
N ASN A 208 11.54 26.96 -14.03
CA ASN A 208 12.98 26.98 -13.83
C ASN A 208 13.72 27.43 -15.10
N LEU A 209 13.37 26.88 -16.27
CA LEU A 209 13.94 27.30 -17.56
C LEU A 209 13.70 28.79 -17.83
N ILE A 210 12.50 29.32 -17.55
CA ILE A 210 12.20 30.75 -17.70
C ILE A 210 13.11 31.60 -16.81
N ASN A 211 13.29 31.21 -15.54
CA ASN A 211 14.15 31.94 -14.61
C ASN A 211 15.63 31.88 -15.05
N GLU A 212 16.08 30.74 -15.57
CA GLU A 212 17.44 30.59 -16.08
C GLU A 212 17.68 31.45 -17.33
N LEU A 213 16.74 31.49 -18.27
CA LEU A 213 16.80 32.35 -19.46
C LEU A 213 16.87 33.83 -19.06
N ALA A 214 16.05 34.26 -18.09
CA ALA A 214 16.10 35.62 -17.59
C ALA A 214 17.46 35.98 -16.96
N SER A 215 18.10 35.02 -16.27
CA SER A 215 19.45 35.25 -15.72
C SER A 215 20.52 35.30 -16.81
N ILE A 216 20.41 34.49 -17.87
CA ILE A 216 21.28 34.53 -19.05
C ILE A 216 21.15 35.88 -19.78
N ASP A 217 19.93 36.39 -19.94
CA ASP A 217 19.68 37.69 -20.58
C ASP A 217 20.42 38.84 -19.87
N ASN A 218 20.34 38.88 -18.54
CA ASN A 218 21.07 39.87 -17.75
C ASN A 218 22.59 39.79 -17.97
N VAL A 219 23.15 38.58 -18.07
CA VAL A 219 24.59 38.38 -18.31
C VAL A 219 24.97 38.78 -19.74
N LEU A 220 24.14 38.48 -20.74
CA LEU A 220 24.37 38.90 -22.12
C LEU A 220 24.36 40.42 -22.26
N GLU A 221 23.42 41.11 -21.61
CA GLU A 221 23.38 42.58 -21.56
C GLU A 221 24.66 43.16 -20.92
N GLU A 222 25.11 42.59 -19.80
CA GLU A 222 26.34 43.01 -19.13
C GLU A 222 27.57 42.82 -20.03
N LEU A 223 27.71 41.66 -20.69
CA LEU A 223 28.83 41.40 -21.60
C LEU A 223 28.78 42.29 -22.83
N ALA A 224 27.61 42.52 -23.43
CA ALA A 224 27.45 43.44 -24.56
C ALA A 224 27.85 44.87 -24.18
N SER A 225 27.46 45.34 -22.98
CA SER A 225 27.87 46.65 -22.48
C SER A 225 29.39 46.76 -22.30
N ARG A 226 30.03 45.70 -21.76
CA ARG A 226 31.50 45.62 -21.63
C ARG A 226 32.19 45.64 -22.98
N LYS A 227 31.71 44.86 -23.95
CA LYS A 227 32.20 44.85 -25.34
C LYS A 227 32.22 46.26 -25.93
N ASN A 228 31.11 46.98 -25.82
CA ASN A 228 30.99 48.36 -26.30
C ASN A 228 31.97 49.30 -25.59
N SER A 229 32.19 49.11 -24.28
CA SER A 229 33.18 49.89 -23.52
C SER A 229 34.62 49.66 -23.98
N TYR A 230 34.98 48.42 -24.34
CA TYR A 230 36.31 48.09 -24.85
C TYR A 230 36.54 48.70 -26.23
N LEU A 231 35.55 48.60 -27.13
CA LEU A 231 35.61 49.19 -28.46
C LEU A 231 35.86 50.70 -28.38
N LYS A 232 35.10 51.40 -27.54
CA LYS A 232 35.27 52.84 -27.30
C LYS A 232 36.68 53.18 -26.82
N ARG A 233 37.21 52.44 -25.83
CA ARG A 233 38.57 52.66 -25.30
C ARG A 233 39.66 52.37 -26.32
N ILE A 234 39.50 51.34 -27.14
CA ILE A 234 40.44 51.02 -28.23
C ILE A 234 40.47 52.16 -29.25
N GLU A 235 39.30 52.69 -29.60
CA GLU A 235 39.18 53.83 -30.52
C GLU A 235 39.78 55.12 -29.94
N ASP A 236 39.51 55.42 -28.67
CA ASP A 236 40.12 56.54 -27.95
C ASP A 236 41.66 56.42 -27.91
N ASN A 237 42.19 55.23 -27.64
CA ASN A 237 43.63 54.98 -27.63
C ASN A 237 44.24 55.10 -29.02
N LYS A 238 43.54 54.67 -30.08
CA LYS A 238 43.96 54.85 -31.47
C LYS A 238 44.05 56.35 -31.81
N ASN A 239 43.04 57.13 -31.42
CA ASN A 239 43.02 58.58 -31.63
C ASN A 239 44.15 59.30 -30.88
N LYS A 240 44.41 58.92 -29.62
CA LYS A 240 45.57 59.40 -28.84
C LYS A 240 46.91 59.02 -29.49
N GLY A 241 47.02 57.79 -30.00
CA GLY A 241 48.21 57.32 -30.72
C GLY A 241 48.51 58.17 -31.95
N ILE A 242 47.49 58.47 -32.76
CA ILE A 242 47.61 59.36 -33.93
C ILE A 242 48.06 60.76 -33.51
N ALA A 243 47.55 61.30 -32.40
CA ALA A 243 47.97 62.60 -31.89
C ALA A 243 49.45 62.61 -31.46
N ILE A 244 49.90 61.57 -30.75
CA ILE A 244 51.31 61.42 -30.35
C ILE A 244 52.23 61.28 -31.57
N GLU A 245 51.81 60.56 -32.61
CA GLU A 245 52.59 60.46 -33.86
C GLU A 245 52.74 61.80 -34.56
N LYS A 246 51.66 62.59 -34.66
CA LYS A 246 51.72 63.97 -35.18
C LYS A 246 52.65 64.87 -34.36
N ASP A 247 52.73 64.65 -33.05
CA ASP A 247 53.62 65.41 -32.16
C ASP A 247 55.09 64.99 -32.30
N ILE A 248 55.36 63.70 -32.54
CA ILE A 248 56.70 63.18 -32.88
C ILE A 248 57.16 63.71 -34.24
N GLU A 249 56.29 63.71 -35.26
CA GLU A 249 56.59 64.29 -36.57
C GLU A 249 56.91 65.79 -36.48
N ARG A 250 56.11 66.55 -35.72
CA ARG A 250 56.37 67.96 -35.44
C ARG A 250 57.72 68.17 -34.75
N TYR A 251 58.05 67.35 -33.75
CA TYR A 251 59.35 67.39 -33.07
C TYR A 251 60.51 67.14 -34.04
N ASN A 252 60.38 66.15 -34.94
CA ASN A 252 61.41 65.80 -35.92
C ASN A 252 61.64 66.90 -36.97
N TYR A 253 60.57 67.60 -37.39
CA TYR A 253 60.64 68.72 -38.34
C TYR A 253 61.22 70.02 -37.75
N TYR A 254 61.13 70.24 -36.44
CA TYR A 254 61.63 71.46 -35.79
C TYR A 254 63.18 71.51 -35.72
N GLY A 255 63.75 72.70 -35.97
CA GLY A 255 65.18 72.99 -35.72
C GLY A 255 65.51 73.18 -34.23
N LYS A 256 66.79 73.24 -33.86
CA LYS A 256 67.28 73.22 -32.46
C LYS A 256 66.59 74.24 -31.53
N ILE A 257 66.40 75.48 -31.97
CA ILE A 257 65.72 76.53 -31.17
C ILE A 257 64.22 76.23 -31.02
N ARG A 258 63.57 75.79 -32.09
CA ARG A 258 62.11 75.54 -32.12
C ARG A 258 61.70 74.28 -31.33
N ARG A 259 62.61 73.32 -31.14
CA ARG A 259 62.43 72.16 -30.24
C ARG A 259 62.46 72.56 -28.76
N PHE A 260 63.28 73.54 -28.39
CA PHE A 260 63.41 73.99 -27.01
C PHE A 260 62.15 74.74 -26.53
N PHE A 261 61.53 75.53 -27.42
CA PHE A 261 60.33 76.31 -27.09
C PHE A 261 58.99 75.57 -27.30
N SER A 262 58.97 74.37 -27.89
CA SER A 262 57.71 73.64 -28.17
C SER A 262 57.14 72.88 -26.97
N GLY A 263 57.92 72.70 -25.89
CA GLY A 263 57.52 71.90 -24.73
C GLY A 263 57.41 70.39 -25.00
N LEU A 264 57.78 69.93 -26.20
CA LEU A 264 57.74 68.53 -26.62
C LEU A 264 59.00 67.79 -26.16
N ASN A 265 58.83 66.71 -25.40
CA ASN A 265 59.94 65.82 -24.99
C ASN A 265 59.82 64.49 -25.73
N LEU A 266 60.79 64.20 -26.61
CA LEU A 266 60.80 63.01 -27.46
C LEU A 266 60.80 61.71 -26.65
N GLU A 267 61.58 61.63 -25.58
CA GLU A 267 61.69 60.45 -24.72
C GLU A 267 60.36 60.16 -24.01
N LYS A 268 59.67 61.21 -23.55
CA LYS A 268 58.34 61.13 -22.95
C LYS A 268 57.26 60.74 -23.97
N LEU A 269 57.33 61.25 -25.20
CA LEU A 269 56.40 60.91 -26.29
C LEU A 269 56.56 59.45 -26.74
N ILE A 270 57.79 58.97 -26.88
CA ILE A 270 58.08 57.56 -27.20
C ILE A 270 57.60 56.64 -26.06
N LYS A 271 57.88 56.99 -24.80
CA LYS A 271 57.41 56.23 -23.64
C LYS A 271 55.88 56.16 -23.57
N ASN A 272 55.21 57.29 -23.81
CA ASN A 272 53.75 57.34 -23.86
C ASN A 272 53.19 56.51 -25.03
N LYS A 273 53.83 56.52 -26.20
CA LYS A 273 53.44 55.70 -27.35
C LYS A 273 53.52 54.21 -27.03
N ILE A 274 54.62 53.76 -26.43
CA ILE A 274 54.82 52.35 -26.03
C ILE A 274 53.79 51.95 -24.97
N SER A 275 53.54 52.79 -23.97
CA SER A 275 52.52 52.54 -22.94
C SER A 275 51.12 52.40 -23.54
N LEU A 276 50.73 53.33 -24.42
CA LEU A 276 49.44 53.29 -25.12
C LEU A 276 49.31 52.07 -26.03
N GLN A 277 50.38 51.64 -26.69
CA GLN A 277 50.40 50.40 -27.47
C GLN A 277 50.15 49.18 -26.60
N GLY A 278 50.84 49.07 -25.46
CA GLY A 278 50.63 47.98 -24.49
C GLY A 278 49.21 47.96 -23.91
N GLU A 279 48.66 49.11 -23.54
CA GLU A 279 47.27 49.24 -23.09
C GLU A 279 46.27 48.82 -24.18
N THR A 280 46.53 49.19 -25.43
CA THR A 280 45.67 48.85 -26.57
C THR A 280 45.70 47.35 -26.86
N GLU A 281 46.86 46.70 -26.78
CA GLU A 281 46.96 45.24 -26.92
C GLU A 281 46.23 44.51 -25.78
N ASN A 282 46.38 44.97 -24.54
CA ASN A 282 45.66 44.40 -23.40
C ASN A 282 44.14 44.54 -23.55
N LEU A 283 43.65 45.71 -24.02
CA LEU A 283 42.24 45.92 -24.32
C LEU A 283 41.74 45.02 -25.45
N LYS A 284 42.54 44.78 -26.49
CA LYS A 284 42.20 43.86 -27.59
C LYS A 284 42.10 42.41 -27.10
N ARG A 285 43.00 41.96 -26.21
CA ARG A 285 42.91 40.64 -25.58
C ARG A 285 41.64 40.51 -24.74
N ALA A 286 41.37 41.49 -23.86
CA ALA A 286 40.17 41.51 -23.04
C ALA A 286 38.87 41.56 -23.88
N TYR A 287 38.88 42.28 -25.01
CA TYR A 287 37.77 42.28 -25.97
C TYR A 287 37.55 40.89 -26.57
N SER A 288 38.61 40.23 -27.06
CA SER A 288 38.50 38.90 -27.67
C SER A 288 38.00 37.84 -26.68
N GLU A 289 38.47 37.89 -25.43
CA GLU A 289 37.97 37.03 -24.36
C GLU A 289 36.49 37.29 -24.04
N ASN A 290 36.08 38.56 -24.01
CA ASN A 290 34.69 38.93 -23.77
C ASN A 290 33.78 38.46 -24.92
N GLU A 291 34.23 38.62 -26.16
CA GLU A 291 33.50 38.17 -27.35
C GLU A 291 33.34 36.64 -27.41
N ALA A 292 34.38 35.89 -27.05
CA ALA A 292 34.31 34.44 -26.92
C ALA A 292 33.30 34.00 -25.84
N LYS A 293 33.29 34.67 -24.68
CA LYS A 293 32.31 34.41 -23.61
C LYS A 293 30.89 34.74 -24.05
N LEU A 294 30.70 35.84 -24.77
CA LEU A 294 29.40 36.29 -25.27
C LEU A 294 28.82 35.26 -26.25
N GLY A 295 29.64 34.76 -27.19
CA GLY A 295 29.24 33.68 -28.11
C GLY A 295 28.90 32.36 -27.40
N GLY A 296 29.69 31.97 -26.39
CA GLY A 296 29.41 30.76 -25.61
C GLY A 296 28.11 30.82 -24.81
N ILE A 297 27.81 31.97 -24.20
CA ILE A 297 26.56 32.18 -23.46
C ILE A 297 25.36 32.30 -24.40
N PHE A 298 25.53 32.91 -25.57
CA PHE A 298 24.48 32.98 -26.59
C PHE A 298 24.06 31.59 -27.09
N ASN A 299 25.01 30.70 -27.38
CA ASN A 299 24.71 29.31 -27.75
C ASN A 299 23.98 28.56 -26.63
N ASN A 300 24.37 28.77 -25.36
CA ASN A 300 23.67 28.17 -24.22
C ASN A 300 22.22 28.69 -24.11
N LYS A 301 21.99 29.97 -24.40
CA LYS A 301 20.64 30.55 -24.47
C LYS A 301 19.80 29.86 -25.55
N GLU A 302 20.31 29.73 -26.77
CA GLU A 302 19.60 29.08 -27.88
C GLU A 302 19.20 27.63 -27.56
N ILE A 303 20.08 26.87 -26.89
CA ILE A 303 19.77 25.51 -26.45
C ILE A 303 18.57 25.50 -25.49
N LYS A 304 18.57 26.40 -24.48
CA LYS A 304 17.48 26.49 -23.50
C LYS A 304 16.18 27.04 -24.08
N ASP A 305 16.26 27.97 -25.02
CA ASP A 305 15.10 28.45 -25.78
C ASP A 305 14.48 27.31 -26.60
N CYS A 306 15.31 26.47 -27.24
CA CYS A 306 14.85 25.27 -27.95
C CYS A 306 14.20 24.24 -27.01
N GLU A 307 14.75 24.03 -25.81
CA GLU A 307 14.14 23.17 -24.79
C GLU A 307 12.76 23.68 -24.34
N LEU A 308 12.63 25.01 -24.18
CA LEU A 308 11.38 25.67 -23.82
C LEU A 308 10.33 25.55 -24.94
N GLU A 309 10.72 25.80 -26.19
CA GLU A 309 9.88 25.70 -27.39
C GLU A 309 9.48 24.25 -27.69
N ALA A 310 10.40 23.29 -27.59
CA ALA A 310 10.08 21.87 -27.72
C ALA A 310 9.02 21.45 -26.70
N GLY A 311 9.12 21.96 -25.47
CA GLY A 311 8.09 21.81 -24.45
C GLY A 311 6.75 22.48 -24.79
N TYR A 312 6.76 23.57 -25.56
CA TYR A 312 5.55 24.24 -26.06
C TYR A 312 4.90 23.46 -27.21
N TYR A 313 5.65 23.11 -28.26
CA TYR A 313 5.14 22.35 -29.41
C TYR A 313 4.61 20.98 -29.04
N LYS A 314 5.27 20.26 -28.12
CA LYS A 314 4.78 18.98 -27.59
C LYS A 314 3.41 19.15 -26.92
N ARG A 315 3.17 20.27 -26.22
CA ARG A 315 1.86 20.60 -25.63
C ARG A 315 0.81 20.97 -26.67
N THR A 316 1.15 21.79 -27.67
CA THR A 316 0.21 22.18 -28.73
C THR A 316 -0.21 20.98 -29.58
N PHE A 317 0.72 20.06 -29.82
CA PHE A 317 0.46 18.78 -30.48
C PHE A 317 -0.43 17.87 -29.63
N ILE A 318 -0.13 17.71 -28.34
CA ILE A 318 -0.99 16.90 -27.43
C ILE A 318 -2.38 17.53 -27.29
N ARG A 319 -2.50 18.85 -27.17
CA ARG A 319 -3.78 19.56 -27.02
C ARG A 319 -4.63 19.48 -28.29
N ARG A 320 -4.05 19.70 -29.47
CA ARG A 320 -4.75 19.51 -30.76
C ARG A 320 -5.21 18.06 -30.95
N ASN A 321 -4.39 17.08 -30.58
CA ASN A 321 -4.78 15.67 -30.71
C ASN A 321 -5.78 15.24 -29.63
N ALA A 322 -5.73 15.80 -28.42
CA ALA A 322 -6.74 15.58 -27.39
C ALA A 322 -8.10 16.20 -27.77
N GLU A 323 -8.10 17.38 -28.39
CA GLU A 323 -9.32 18.01 -28.94
C GLU A 323 -9.90 17.16 -30.10
N VAL A 324 -9.07 16.67 -31.03
CA VAL A 324 -9.50 15.77 -32.13
C VAL A 324 -10.02 14.42 -31.62
N LEU A 325 -9.44 13.88 -30.55
CA LEU A 325 -9.93 12.64 -29.91
C LEU A 325 -11.22 12.88 -29.10
N SER A 326 -11.42 14.07 -28.53
CA SER A 326 -12.67 14.44 -27.84
C SER A 326 -13.83 14.71 -28.79
N THR A 327 -13.57 15.14 -30.03
CA THR A 327 -14.60 15.31 -31.08
C THR A 327 -15.04 14.01 -31.74
N ASN A 328 -14.27 12.92 -31.58
CA ASN A 328 -14.65 11.58 -32.04
C ASN A 328 -15.35 10.73 -30.97
N PHE A 329 -15.57 11.30 -29.78
CA PHE A 329 -16.40 10.73 -28.70
C PHE A 329 -17.50 11.73 -28.29
N THR A 330 -18.31 12.12 -29.28
CA THR A 330 -19.69 12.56 -29.04
C THR A 330 -20.60 11.48 -29.60
N PHE A 331 -21.46 10.95 -28.73
CA PHE A 331 -22.50 9.92 -28.91
C PHE A 331 -22.90 9.53 -30.33
#